data_AF-A0A3P7N8J5-F1
#
_entry.id   AF-A0A3P7N8J5-F1
#
_cell.length_a   1.000
_cell.length_b   1.000
_cell.length_c   1.000
_cell.angle_alpha   90.00
_cell.angle_beta   90.00
_cell.angle_gamma   90.00
#
_symmetry.space_group_name_H-M   'P 1'
#
loop_
_entity.id
_entity.type
_entity.pdbx_description
1 polymer ?
#
loop_
_entity_poly.entity_id
_entity_poly.type
_entity_poly.pdbx_seq_one_letter_code
_entity_poly.pdbx_strand_id
1 'polypeptide(L)'
;SRPPSREERREERKEYLNNIIDTNDKLREKLIEAQEELKQQLISGIAQTQSMRDMAAATASLMSAWRGGPWRGTYPPISANGVVHRNSNNSSPTKNHKIVANHVVDGHVSRATEELVSWLRSLDVDDTSIRLIVAEQYTKQDIFEFVTRKELLNLGVTGGASCRIWRVVSEARERARRAPVFLSPMRSRDDSLDDYHSSIADEMYTVAELS
;
A
#
# COMPACT_ATOMS: atom_id res chain seq x y z
N SER A 1 -25.50 -34.96 -31.80
CA SER A 1 -24.13 -34.68 -31.33
C SER A 1 -23.73 -35.72 -30.31
N ARG A 2 -22.54 -36.30 -30.43
CA ARG A 2 -22.01 -37.26 -29.43
C ARG A 2 -21.53 -36.46 -28.20
N PRO A 3 -21.76 -36.94 -26.97
CA PRO A 3 -21.22 -36.28 -25.78
C PRO A 3 -19.69 -36.25 -25.83
N PRO A 4 -19.06 -35.16 -25.35
CA PRO A 4 -17.62 -34.98 -25.41
C PRO A 4 -16.92 -36.09 -24.62
N SER A 5 -15.81 -36.58 -25.19
CA SER A 5 -15.08 -37.68 -24.58
C SER A 5 -14.46 -37.25 -23.25
N ARG A 6 -14.07 -38.22 -22.41
CA ARG A 6 -13.38 -37.91 -21.14
C ARG A 6 -12.07 -37.16 -21.39
N GLU A 7 -11.38 -37.45 -22.49
CA GLU A 7 -10.11 -36.80 -22.84
C GLU A 7 -10.34 -35.38 -23.34
N GLU A 8 -11.35 -35.18 -24.19
CA GLU A 8 -11.76 -33.86 -24.68
C GLU A 8 -12.12 -32.90 -23.54
N ARG A 9 -12.86 -33.36 -22.52
CA ARG A 9 -13.13 -32.56 -21.31
C ARG A 9 -11.88 -32.24 -20.47
N ARG A 10 -10.84 -33.08 -20.54
CA ARG A 10 -9.55 -32.81 -19.87
C ARG A 10 -8.75 -31.79 -20.66
N GLU A 11 -8.75 -31.90 -21.98
CA GLU A 11 -8.10 -30.98 -22.91
C GLU A 11 -8.70 -29.57 -22.78
N GLU A 12 -10.03 -29.44 -22.86
CA GLU A 12 -10.75 -28.18 -22.67
C GLU A 12 -10.40 -27.51 -21.33
N ARG A 13 -10.29 -28.32 -20.26
CA ARG A 13 -9.90 -27.82 -18.94
C ARG A 13 -8.45 -27.34 -18.95
N LYS A 14 -7.51 -28.06 -19.56
CA LYS A 14 -6.11 -27.64 -19.68
C LYS A 14 -6.00 -26.33 -20.46
N GLU A 15 -6.72 -26.23 -21.58
CA GLU A 15 -6.74 -25.03 -22.41
C GLU A 15 -7.33 -23.83 -21.66
N TYR A 16 -8.44 -24.03 -20.93
CA TYR A 16 -9.01 -22.99 -20.08
C TYR A 16 -8.05 -22.52 -18.98
N LEU A 17 -7.34 -23.44 -18.31
CA LEU A 17 -6.33 -23.08 -17.32
C LEU A 17 -5.15 -22.33 -17.95
N ASN A 18 -4.65 -22.78 -19.10
CA ASN A 18 -3.56 -22.10 -19.82
C ASN A 18 -3.97 -20.67 -20.21
N ASN A 19 -5.18 -20.49 -20.72
CA ASN A 19 -5.71 -19.16 -21.04
C ASN A 19 -5.76 -18.25 -19.79
N ILE A 20 -6.18 -18.78 -18.64
CA ILE A 20 -6.15 -18.01 -17.39
C ILE A 20 -4.72 -17.62 -17.00
N ILE A 21 -3.77 -18.55 -17.10
CA ILE A 21 -2.36 -18.28 -16.78
C ILE A 21 -1.82 -17.17 -17.68
N ASP A 22 -2.02 -17.30 -19.00
CA ASP A 22 -1.58 -16.30 -19.98
C ASP A 22 -2.22 -14.92 -19.72
N THR A 23 -3.51 -14.88 -19.37
CA THR A 23 -4.16 -13.61 -19.02
C THR A 23 -3.61 -13.00 -17.74
N ASN A 24 -3.33 -13.82 -16.72
CA ASN A 24 -2.72 -13.34 -15.48
C ASN A 24 -1.31 -12.81 -15.71
N ASP A 25 -0.52 -13.47 -16.57
CA ASP A 25 0.83 -13.02 -16.91
C ASP A 25 0.81 -11.70 -17.67
N LYS A 26 -0.11 -11.54 -18.64
CA LYS A 26 -0.34 -10.27 -19.33
C LYS A 26 -0.78 -9.16 -18.38
N LEU A 27 -1.63 -9.47 -17.40
CA LEU A 27 -2.07 -8.49 -16.40
C LEU A 27 -0.92 -8.08 -15.47
N ARG A 28 -0.04 -9.02 -15.10
CA ARG A 28 1.16 -8.74 -14.32
C ARG A 28 2.13 -7.84 -15.09
N GLU A 29 2.35 -8.13 -16.36
CA GLU A 29 3.19 -7.30 -17.24
C GLU A 29 2.65 -5.87 -17.33
N LYS A 30 1.36 -5.69 -17.61
CA LYS A 30 0.71 -4.36 -17.62
C LYS A 30 0.81 -3.62 -16.29
N LEU A 31 0.72 -4.34 -15.17
CA LEU A 31 0.88 -3.75 -13.85
C LEU A 31 2.31 -3.22 -13.66
N ILE A 32 3.31 -3.99 -14.08
CA ILE A 32 4.72 -3.61 -14.01
C ILE A 32 4.97 -2.38 -14.90
N GLU A 33 4.50 -2.40 -16.14
CA GLU A 33 4.61 -1.27 -17.08
C GLU A 33 3.99 0.01 -16.50
N ALA A 34 2.77 -0.07 -15.96
CA ALA A 34 2.11 1.09 -15.36
C ALA A 34 2.86 1.62 -14.12
N GLN A 35 3.45 0.72 -13.32
CA GLN A 35 4.29 1.12 -12.19
C GLN A 35 5.59 1.79 -12.65
N GLU A 36 6.21 1.30 -13.72
CA GLU A 36 7.42 1.89 -14.30
C GLU A 36 7.15 3.25 -14.91
N GLU A 37 6.04 3.41 -15.64
CA GLU A 37 5.64 4.69 -16.22
C GLU A 37 5.45 5.75 -15.12
N LEU A 38 4.73 5.41 -14.05
CA LEU A 38 4.49 6.32 -12.93
C LEU A 38 5.81 6.68 -12.22
N LYS A 39 6.71 5.72 -12.04
CA LYS A 39 8.06 5.99 -11.50
C LYS A 39 8.85 6.94 -12.40
N GLN A 40 8.82 6.74 -13.72
CA GLN A 40 9.50 7.61 -14.68
C GLN A 40 8.92 9.02 -14.69
N GLN A 41 7.58 9.16 -14.66
CA GLN A 41 6.91 10.45 -14.56
C GLN A 41 7.32 11.20 -13.28
N LEU A 42 7.40 10.50 -12.14
CA LEU A 42 7.83 11.09 -10.87
C LEU A 42 9.29 11.56 -10.93
N ILE A 43 10.20 10.72 -11.44
CA ILE A 43 11.62 11.07 -11.59
C ILE A 43 11.79 12.27 -12.52
N SER A 44 11.09 12.28 -13.66
CA SER A 44 11.11 13.38 -14.63
C SER A 44 10.60 14.69 -14.01
N GLY A 45 9.48 14.64 -13.28
CA GLY A 45 8.93 15.80 -12.58
C GLY A 45 9.88 16.35 -11.50
N ILE A 46 10.54 15.48 -10.74
CA ILE A 46 11.56 15.89 -9.76
C ILE A 46 12.75 16.55 -10.48
N ALA A 47 13.26 15.95 -11.56
CA ALA A 47 14.37 16.51 -12.33
C ALA A 47 14.03 17.88 -12.93
N GLN A 48 12.83 18.04 -13.48
CA GLN A 48 12.36 19.31 -14.05
C GLN A 48 12.26 20.40 -12.97
N THR A 49 11.69 20.08 -11.81
CA THR A 49 11.60 21.05 -10.69
C THR A 49 12.98 21.43 -10.15
N GLN A 50 13.91 20.48 -10.06
CA GLN A 50 15.27 20.76 -9.63
C GLN A 50 16.00 21.67 -10.62
N SER A 51 15.89 21.40 -11.93
CA SER A 51 16.47 22.25 -12.98
C SER A 51 15.95 23.69 -12.92
N MET A 52 14.65 23.90 -12.69
CA MET A 52 14.08 25.24 -12.52
C MET A 52 14.64 25.94 -11.28
N ARG A 53 14.82 25.23 -10.15
CA ARG A 53 15.43 25.80 -8.94
C ARG A 53 16.87 26.22 -9.18
N ASP A 54 17.66 25.37 -9.84
CA ASP A 54 19.07 25.66 -10.12
C ASP A 54 19.22 26.86 -11.07
N MET A 55 18.34 26.96 -12.09
CA MET A 55 18.27 28.13 -12.96
C MET A 55 17.90 29.40 -12.19
N ALA A 56 16.88 29.34 -11.31
CA ALA A 56 16.50 30.46 -10.46
C ALA A 56 17.66 30.89 -9.54
N ALA A 57 18.36 29.94 -8.91
CA ALA A 57 19.51 30.21 -8.06
C ALA A 57 20.70 30.82 -8.84
N ALA A 58 20.96 30.33 -10.06
CA ALA A 58 21.97 30.90 -10.96
C ALA A 58 21.62 32.34 -11.38
N THR A 59 20.36 32.59 -11.74
CA THR A 59 19.90 33.96 -12.06
C THR A 59 19.96 34.89 -10.85
N ALA A 60 19.63 34.42 -9.64
CA ALA A 60 19.73 35.21 -8.42
C ALA A 60 21.20 35.53 -8.07
N SER A 61 22.11 34.57 -8.26
CA SER A 61 23.55 34.75 -8.08
C SER A 61 24.12 35.75 -9.09
N LEU A 62 23.69 35.66 -10.35
CA LEU A 62 24.04 36.64 -11.37
C LEU A 62 23.48 38.02 -11.00
N MET A 63 22.20 38.18 -10.69
CA MET A 63 21.64 39.48 -10.28
C MET A 63 22.29 40.06 -9.01
N SER A 64 22.82 39.22 -8.13
CA SER A 64 23.60 39.63 -6.96
C SER A 64 25.03 40.07 -7.32
N ALA A 65 25.67 39.43 -8.31
CA ALA A 65 26.99 39.81 -8.81
C ALA A 65 27.00 41.17 -9.55
N TRP A 66 25.89 41.55 -10.18
CA TRP A 66 25.75 42.87 -10.83
C TRP A 66 25.46 43.99 -9.83
N ARG A 67 25.15 43.66 -8.56
CA ARG A 67 24.90 44.62 -7.48
C ARG A 67 25.99 44.56 -6.40
N GLY A 68 27.24 44.82 -6.79
CA GLY A 68 28.40 44.74 -5.90
C GLY A 68 29.55 45.75 -6.07
N GLY A 69 29.28 47.07 -6.11
CA GLY A 69 30.15 48.22 -5.70
C GLY A 69 31.47 48.50 -6.46
N PRO A 70 32.26 49.57 -6.16
CA PRO A 70 32.09 50.76 -5.30
C PRO A 70 32.33 52.13 -6.04
N TRP A 71 32.49 53.25 -5.31
CA TRP A 71 33.03 54.61 -5.68
C TRP A 71 32.08 55.83 -5.54
N ARG A 72 32.38 56.60 -4.47
CA ARG A 72 32.46 58.08 -4.31
C ARG A 72 31.24 58.93 -4.69
N GLY A 73 30.58 59.56 -3.72
CA GLY A 73 30.91 60.93 -3.26
C GLY A 73 30.08 61.93 -4.08
N THR A 74 29.13 62.68 -3.53
CA THR A 74 29.39 63.91 -2.77
C THR A 74 28.05 64.43 -2.22
N TYR A 75 27.82 64.42 -0.90
CA TYR A 75 26.93 65.40 -0.23
C TYR A 75 27.38 65.60 1.23
N PRO A 76 27.42 66.85 1.73
CA PRO A 76 27.95 67.21 3.05
C PRO A 76 26.91 67.03 4.18
N PRO A 77 27.33 67.12 5.45
CA PRO A 77 26.59 66.62 6.60
C PRO A 77 25.72 67.69 7.28
N ILE A 78 24.58 67.29 7.83
CA ILE A 78 23.97 68.01 8.96
C ILE A 78 24.10 67.11 10.19
N SER A 79 25.03 67.50 11.06
CA SER A 79 25.12 67.04 12.44
C SER A 79 24.12 67.78 13.30
N ALA A 80 23.26 67.04 13.99
CA ALA A 80 22.76 67.43 15.32
C ALA A 80 22.31 66.18 16.09
N ASN A 81 23.30 65.57 16.76
CA ASN A 81 23.25 64.88 18.05
C ASN A 81 22.02 64.05 18.45
N GLY A 82 22.24 62.73 18.54
CA GLY A 82 21.50 61.80 19.37
C GLY A 82 22.19 60.43 19.39
N VAL A 83 22.86 60.11 20.49
CA VAL A 83 23.72 58.94 20.68
C VAL A 83 22.93 57.62 20.78
N VAL A 84 23.21 56.70 19.84
CA VAL A 84 23.50 55.24 19.96
C VAL A 84 22.62 54.34 20.87
N HIS A 85 21.91 53.42 20.20
CA HIS A 85 21.48 52.04 20.56
C HIS A 85 20.49 51.87 21.74
N ARG A 86 19.47 51.00 21.68
CA ARG A 86 19.50 49.63 21.17
C ARG A 86 18.07 49.08 20.97
N ASN A 87 17.95 48.20 19.99
CA ASN A 87 17.02 47.07 19.91
C ASN A 87 15.59 47.29 19.39
N SER A 88 15.46 47.04 18.08
CA SER A 88 14.49 46.12 17.45
C SER A 88 13.39 45.57 18.37
N ASN A 89 12.15 45.99 18.12
CA ASN A 89 10.94 45.18 18.22
C ASN A 89 9.71 46.02 17.84
N ASN A 90 9.21 45.82 16.64
CA ASN A 90 7.83 46.07 16.25
C ASN A 90 7.61 45.23 14.97
N SER A 91 6.67 44.32 14.84
CA SER A 91 5.76 43.63 15.75
C SER A 91 5.11 42.55 14.88
N SER A 92 5.16 41.31 15.36
CA SER A 92 4.62 40.13 14.69
C SER A 92 3.08 40.19 14.52
N PRO A 93 2.51 39.23 13.79
CA PRO A 93 1.69 38.27 14.53
C PRO A 93 2.12 36.84 14.22
N THR A 94 3.06 36.35 15.03
CA THR A 94 3.12 34.93 15.38
C THR A 94 1.89 34.69 16.24
N LYS A 95 0.91 33.96 15.71
CA LYS A 95 -0.23 33.51 16.51
C LYS A 95 0.26 32.43 17.48
N ASN A 96 0.74 32.88 18.63
CA ASN A 96 0.81 32.07 19.85
C ASN A 96 -0.62 31.87 20.34
N HIS A 97 -1.23 30.74 19.98
CA HIS A 97 -2.39 30.27 20.73
C HIS A 97 -1.88 29.43 21.90
N LYS A 98 -2.17 29.89 23.11
CA LYS A 98 -2.13 29.10 24.33
C LYS A 98 -2.65 27.69 24.03
N ILE A 99 -1.85 26.67 24.35
CA ILE A 99 -2.33 25.30 24.47
C ILE A 99 -3.22 25.27 25.72
N VAL A 100 -4.46 25.71 25.55
CA VAL A 100 -5.59 25.19 26.30
C VAL A 100 -5.91 23.87 25.60
N ALA A 101 -5.80 22.78 26.32
CA ALA A 101 -6.22 21.46 25.87
C ALA A 101 -7.74 21.47 25.64
N ASN A 102 -8.16 21.91 24.46
CA ASN A 102 -9.49 21.65 23.93
C ASN A 102 -9.34 20.67 22.77
N HIS A 103 -9.63 19.43 23.10
CA HIS A 103 -9.90 18.32 22.21
C HIS A 103 -11.07 18.68 21.28
N VAL A 104 -10.77 19.29 20.14
CA VAL A 104 -11.66 19.32 18.98
C VAL A 104 -10.99 18.50 17.88
N VAL A 105 -11.56 17.31 17.68
CA VAL A 105 -11.24 16.36 16.63
C VAL A 105 -11.59 16.96 15.27
N ASP A 106 -10.70 17.79 14.73
CA ASP A 106 -10.80 18.24 13.36
C ASP A 106 -9.40 18.29 12.74
N GLY A 107 -9.10 17.32 11.90
CA GLY A 107 -7.79 17.21 11.27
C GLY A 107 -7.50 15.83 10.71
N HIS A 108 -8.14 15.50 9.59
CA HIS A 108 -7.94 14.31 8.76
C HIS A 108 -8.35 12.99 9.42
N VAL A 109 -9.60 12.58 9.17
CA VAL A 109 -10.01 11.19 9.36
C VAL A 109 -9.14 10.36 8.41
N SER A 110 -8.30 9.48 8.97
CA SER A 110 -7.47 8.60 8.15
C SER A 110 -8.36 7.73 7.27
N ARG A 111 -7.92 7.40 6.05
CA ARG A 111 -8.63 6.48 5.15
C ARG A 111 -9.00 5.16 5.84
N ALA A 112 -8.15 4.68 6.76
CA ALA A 112 -8.42 3.48 7.55
C ALA A 112 -9.60 3.67 8.54
N THR A 113 -9.71 4.86 9.14
CA THR A 113 -10.82 5.23 10.01
C THR A 113 -12.11 5.38 9.20
N GLU A 114 -12.05 5.98 8.00
CA GLU A 114 -13.21 6.07 7.10
C GLU A 114 -13.72 4.68 6.68
N GLU A 115 -12.80 3.76 6.36
CA GLU A 115 -13.15 2.39 6.02
C GLU A 115 -13.83 1.67 7.19
N LEU A 116 -13.30 1.81 8.40
CA LEU A 116 -13.91 1.25 9.61
C LEU A 116 -15.31 1.83 9.85
N VAL A 117 -15.46 3.15 9.80
CA VAL A 117 -16.73 3.83 10.03
C VAL A 117 -17.76 3.42 8.98
N SER A 118 -17.37 3.39 7.71
CA SER A 118 -18.23 2.94 6.60
C SER A 118 -18.69 1.50 6.80
N TRP A 119 -17.77 0.61 7.17
CA TRP A 119 -18.08 -0.79 7.46
C TRP A 119 -19.03 -0.94 8.67
N LEU A 120 -18.77 -0.24 9.78
CA LEU A 120 -19.65 -0.31 10.96
C LEU A 120 -21.06 0.21 10.64
N ARG A 121 -21.19 1.28 9.85
CA ARG A 121 -22.50 1.78 9.39
C ARG A 121 -23.23 0.77 8.52
N SER A 122 -22.52 0.02 7.66
CA SER A 122 -23.13 -1.06 6.87
C SER A 122 -23.70 -2.21 7.70
N LEU A 123 -23.33 -2.29 8.99
CA LEU A 123 -23.85 -3.26 9.96
C LEU A 123 -24.93 -2.67 10.89
N ASP A 124 -25.47 -1.48 10.55
CA ASP A 124 -26.43 -0.73 11.36
C ASP A 124 -25.96 -0.53 12.81
N VAL A 125 -24.67 -0.22 12.99
CA VAL A 125 -24.12 0.15 14.30
C VAL A 125 -24.41 1.62 14.56
N ASP A 126 -24.89 1.93 15.76
CA ASP A 126 -25.23 3.29 16.16
C ASP A 126 -23.99 4.20 16.23
N ASP A 127 -24.13 5.48 15.87
CA ASP A 127 -23.00 6.42 15.84
C ASP A 127 -22.32 6.57 17.22
N THR A 128 -23.03 6.34 18.32
CA THR A 128 -22.44 6.35 19.67
C THR A 128 -21.44 5.21 19.84
N SER A 129 -21.81 3.99 19.49
CA SER A 129 -20.92 2.83 19.48
C SER A 129 -19.77 3.00 18.49
N ILE A 130 -20.01 3.58 17.30
CA ILE A 130 -18.95 3.87 16.32
C ILE A 130 -17.93 4.84 16.91
N ARG A 131 -18.36 5.93 17.55
CA ARG A 131 -17.44 6.89 18.19
C ARG A 131 -16.58 6.24 19.27
N LEU A 132 -17.15 5.33 20.07
CA LEU A 132 -16.38 4.60 21.09
C LEU A 132 -15.29 3.73 20.46
N ILE A 133 -15.62 2.98 19.40
CA ILE A 133 -14.66 2.12 18.69
C ILE A 133 -13.56 2.94 18.03
N VAL A 134 -13.90 4.07 17.40
CA VAL A 134 -12.93 4.95 16.74
C VAL A 134 -12.03 5.67 17.75
N ALA A 135 -12.55 6.02 18.93
CA ALA A 135 -11.77 6.68 19.97
C ALA A 135 -10.58 5.81 20.44
N GLU A 136 -10.77 4.49 20.51
CA GLU A 136 -9.70 3.51 20.82
C GLU A 136 -8.71 3.28 19.69
N GLN A 137 -8.84 4.01 18.56
CA GLN A 137 -7.94 3.90 17.41
C GLN A 137 -7.89 2.50 16.78
N TYR A 138 -8.94 1.70 16.96
CA TYR A 138 -9.05 0.45 16.22
C TYR A 138 -9.14 0.72 14.72
N THR A 139 -8.49 -0.12 13.94
CA THR A 139 -8.72 -0.25 12.50
C THR A 139 -9.70 -1.38 12.22
N LYS A 140 -10.27 -1.43 11.01
CA LYS A 140 -11.11 -2.56 10.59
C LYS A 140 -10.35 -3.89 10.71
N GLN A 141 -9.07 -3.91 10.36
CA GLN A 141 -8.25 -5.11 10.49
C GLN A 141 -8.15 -5.56 11.95
N ASP A 142 -7.91 -4.65 12.89
CA ASP A 142 -7.82 -4.97 14.32
C ASP A 142 -9.10 -5.61 14.83
N ILE A 143 -10.27 -5.11 14.39
CA ILE A 143 -11.57 -5.71 14.72
C ILE A 143 -11.64 -7.16 14.23
N PHE A 144 -11.18 -7.43 13.01
CA PHE A 144 -11.22 -8.76 12.42
C PHE A 144 -10.17 -9.72 12.99
N GLU A 145 -9.02 -9.25 13.46
CA GLU A 145 -7.92 -10.12 13.90
C GLU A 145 -7.87 -10.31 15.42
N PHE A 146 -8.00 -9.22 16.18
CA PHE A 146 -7.62 -9.23 17.60
C PHE A 146 -8.81 -9.02 18.52
N VAL A 147 -9.75 -8.14 18.16
CA VAL A 147 -10.85 -7.79 19.05
C VAL A 147 -11.79 -8.97 19.30
N THR A 148 -12.23 -9.10 20.55
CA THR A 148 -13.17 -10.10 21.03
C THR A 148 -14.52 -9.48 21.36
N ARG A 149 -15.58 -10.29 21.40
CA ARG A 149 -16.91 -9.84 21.85
C ARG A 149 -16.87 -9.19 23.24
N LYS A 150 -16.01 -9.69 24.14
CA LYS A 150 -15.87 -9.18 25.52
C LYS A 150 -15.29 -7.76 25.53
N GLU A 151 -14.32 -7.49 24.68
CA GLU A 151 -13.72 -6.16 24.57
C GLU A 151 -14.71 -5.13 24.03
N LEU A 152 -15.53 -5.49 23.04
CA LEU A 152 -16.61 -4.62 22.54
C LEU A 152 -17.59 -4.25 23.66
N LEU A 153 -17.99 -5.21 24.49
CA LEU A 153 -18.87 -4.96 25.63
C LEU A 153 -18.19 -4.10 26.70
N ASN A 154 -16.91 -4.35 26.99
CA ASN A 154 -16.14 -3.57 27.95
C ASN A 154 -15.92 -2.12 27.49
N LEU A 155 -15.90 -1.89 26.18
CA LEU A 155 -15.84 -0.56 25.58
C LEU A 155 -17.16 0.23 25.75
N GLY A 156 -18.24 -0.44 26.14
CA GLY A 156 -19.57 0.17 26.25
C GLY A 156 -20.36 0.14 24.94
N VAL A 157 -19.92 -0.63 23.94
CA VAL A 157 -20.72 -0.88 22.73
C VAL A 157 -21.97 -1.65 23.12
N THR A 158 -23.13 -1.20 22.63
CA THR A 158 -24.42 -1.82 22.99
C THR A 158 -24.41 -3.32 22.66
N GLY A 159 -25.09 -4.13 23.47
CA GLY A 159 -25.11 -5.58 23.28
C GLY A 159 -25.60 -6.01 21.88
N GLY A 160 -26.57 -5.26 21.33
CA GLY A 160 -27.08 -5.47 19.97
C GLY A 160 -26.03 -5.19 18.89
N ALA A 161 -25.35 -4.04 18.95
CA ALA A 161 -24.26 -3.70 18.04
C ALA A 161 -23.09 -4.69 18.15
N SER A 162 -22.69 -5.02 19.38
CA SER A 162 -21.66 -6.02 19.66
C SER A 162 -21.98 -7.38 19.04
N CYS A 163 -23.25 -7.81 19.09
CA CYS A 163 -23.69 -9.05 18.45
C CYS A 163 -23.58 -9.01 16.92
N ARG A 164 -23.96 -7.88 16.27
CA ARG A 164 -23.88 -7.73 14.81
C ARG A 164 -22.43 -7.77 14.32
N ILE A 165 -21.57 -6.97 14.96
CA ILE A 165 -20.13 -6.93 14.68
C ILE A 165 -19.53 -8.33 14.86
N TRP A 166 -19.75 -8.96 16.02
CA TRP A 166 -19.14 -10.25 16.34
C TRP A 166 -19.59 -11.38 15.41
N ARG A 167 -20.83 -11.36 14.92
CA ARG A 167 -21.33 -12.35 13.96
C ARG A 167 -20.49 -12.34 12.67
N VAL A 168 -20.28 -11.16 12.10
CA VAL A 168 -19.49 -10.98 10.86
C VAL A 168 -18.03 -11.34 11.08
N VAL A 169 -17.44 -10.90 12.21
CA VAL A 169 -16.05 -11.22 12.56
C VAL A 169 -15.85 -12.73 12.73
N SER A 170 -16.75 -13.40 13.46
CA SER A 170 -16.66 -14.85 13.68
C SER A 170 -16.78 -15.64 12.38
N GLU A 171 -17.69 -15.23 11.49
CA GLU A 171 -17.85 -15.87 10.18
C GLU A 171 -16.61 -15.67 9.30
N ALA A 172 -16.03 -14.47 9.27
CA ALA A 172 -14.82 -14.19 8.52
C ALA A 172 -13.61 -14.99 9.03
N ARG A 173 -13.41 -15.05 10.36
CA ARG A 173 -12.35 -15.87 10.98
C ARG A 173 -12.53 -17.34 10.68
N GLU A 174 -13.77 -17.84 10.72
CA GLU A 174 -14.06 -19.22 10.38
C GLU A 174 -13.79 -19.52 8.90
N ARG A 175 -14.19 -18.63 8.01
CA ARG A 175 -13.94 -18.75 6.56
C ARG A 175 -12.44 -18.71 6.25
N ALA A 176 -11.67 -17.87 6.94
CA ALA A 176 -10.23 -17.81 6.82
C ALA A 176 -9.55 -19.12 7.29
N ARG A 177 -10.04 -19.73 8.38
CA ARG A 177 -9.54 -21.03 8.85
C ARG A 177 -9.90 -22.20 7.92
N ARG A 178 -11.03 -22.10 7.22
CA ARG A 178 -11.50 -23.09 6.24
C ARG A 178 -10.91 -22.90 4.85
N ALA A 179 -10.23 -21.80 4.58
CA ALA A 179 -9.54 -21.61 3.32
C ALA A 179 -8.55 -22.78 3.14
N PRO A 180 -8.59 -23.51 2.01
CA PRO A 180 -7.69 -24.63 1.80
C PRO A 180 -6.27 -24.08 1.87
N VAL A 181 -5.54 -24.45 2.91
CA VAL A 181 -4.10 -24.36 2.89
C VAL A 181 -3.71 -25.15 1.64
N PHE A 182 -3.14 -24.48 0.64
CA PHE A 182 -2.54 -25.15 -0.50
C PHE A 182 -1.33 -25.92 0.04
N LEU A 183 -1.61 -27.03 0.73
CA LEU A 183 -0.67 -28.12 0.82
C LEU A 183 -0.48 -28.51 -0.64
N SER A 184 0.69 -28.18 -1.19
CA SER A 184 1.11 -28.64 -2.50
C SER A 184 0.58 -30.07 -2.67
N PRO A 185 -0.19 -30.37 -3.73
CA PRO A 185 -0.68 -31.72 -3.95
C PRO A 185 0.52 -32.64 -3.74
N MET A 186 0.49 -33.45 -2.68
CA MET A 186 1.53 -34.45 -2.48
C MET A 186 1.52 -35.22 -3.79
N ARG A 187 2.58 -35.05 -4.59
CA ARG A 187 2.72 -35.78 -5.85
C ARG A 187 2.52 -37.23 -5.47
N SER A 188 1.45 -37.81 -6.01
CA SER A 188 1.10 -39.20 -5.79
C SER A 188 2.38 -40.01 -5.95
N ARG A 189 2.66 -40.86 -4.98
CA ARG A 189 3.79 -41.81 -4.93
C ARG A 189 3.72 -42.89 -6.04
N ASP A 190 3.04 -42.60 -7.13
CA ASP A 190 2.68 -43.52 -8.21
C ASP A 190 3.51 -43.26 -9.48
N ASP A 191 4.72 -42.73 -9.32
CA ASP A 191 5.70 -42.54 -10.40
C ASP A 191 6.92 -43.45 -10.18
N SER A 192 6.66 -44.72 -9.90
CA SER A 192 7.69 -45.73 -9.67
C SER A 192 7.17 -47.12 -10.02
N LEU A 193 7.20 -47.51 -11.31
CA LEU A 193 7.49 -48.91 -11.64
C LEU A 193 7.92 -49.24 -13.09
N ASP A 194 8.01 -48.31 -14.04
CA ASP A 194 8.13 -48.74 -15.46
C ASP A 194 9.55 -48.84 -16.07
N ASP A 195 10.63 -48.63 -15.31
CA ASP A 195 11.98 -48.58 -15.90
C ASP A 195 12.80 -49.90 -15.87
N TYR A 196 12.23 -51.06 -15.49
CA TYR A 196 13.04 -52.28 -15.29
C TYR A 196 13.07 -53.33 -16.41
N HIS A 197 12.58 -53.04 -17.63
CA HIS A 197 12.43 -54.10 -18.66
C HIS A 197 12.86 -53.76 -20.09
N SER A 198 13.93 -52.98 -20.34
CA SER A 198 14.39 -52.78 -21.74
C SER A 198 15.90 -52.63 -21.97
N SER A 199 16.74 -53.50 -21.38
CA SER A 199 18.12 -53.63 -21.89
C SER A 199 18.71 -55.04 -21.95
N ILE A 200 18.02 -56.09 -21.49
CA ILE A 200 18.57 -57.46 -21.51
C ILE A 200 18.25 -58.23 -22.81
N ALA A 201 17.30 -57.75 -23.60
CA ALA A 201 16.88 -58.43 -24.83
C ALA A 201 17.78 -58.11 -26.05
N ASP A 202 18.52 -56.99 -26.01
CA ASP A 202 19.35 -56.54 -27.15
C ASP A 202 20.78 -57.09 -27.13
N GLU A 203 21.23 -57.72 -26.04
CA GLU A 203 22.58 -58.30 -25.95
C GLU A 203 22.67 -59.77 -26.42
N MET A 204 21.53 -60.44 -26.67
CA MET A 204 21.54 -61.84 -27.10
C MET A 204 21.46 -62.01 -28.63
N TYR A 205 21.26 -60.94 -29.40
CA TYR A 205 21.21 -61.02 -30.87
C TYR A 205 22.57 -60.73 -31.54
N THR A 206 23.54 -60.16 -30.82
CA THR A 206 24.86 -59.83 -31.39
C THR A 206 25.90 -60.94 -31.28
N VAL A 207 25.64 -61.98 -30.48
CA VAL A 207 26.56 -63.14 -30.32
C VAL A 207 26.30 -64.28 -31.32
N ALA A 208 25.20 -64.22 -32.08
CA ALA A 208 24.82 -65.28 -33.02
C ALA A 208 25.28 -65.05 -34.47
N GLU A 209 25.83 -63.87 -34.82
CA GLU A 209 26.29 -63.57 -36.18
C GLU A 209 27.83 -63.54 -36.36
N LEU A 210 28.59 -64.13 -35.42
CA LEU A 210 30.06 -64.17 -35.48
C LEU A 210 30.68 -65.59 -35.37
N SER A 211 30.06 -66.60 -35.98
CA SER A 211 30.69 -67.91 -36.22
C SER A 211 30.49 -68.40 -37.66
#